data_AF-A0A536RMB9-F1
#
_entry.id   AF-A0A536RMB9-F1
#
_cell.length_a   1.000
_cell.length_b   1.000
_cell.length_c   1.000
_cell.angle_alpha   90.00
_cell.angle_beta   90.00
_cell.angle_gamma   90.00
#
_symmetry.space_group_name_H-M   'P 1'
#
loop_
_entity.id
_entity.type
_entity.pdbx_description
1 polymer ?
#
loop_
_entity_poly.entity_id
_entity_poly.type
_entity_poly.pdbx_seq_one_letter_code
_entity_poly.pdbx_strand_id
1 'polypeptide(L)' 'MPTLMGQDSDAPTSRGEVGHCGVAIDSLADMETLFDGIPLGEITTSMTINSPAAI' A
#
# COMPACT_ATOMS: atom_id res chain seq x y z
N MET A 1 -3.32 9.61 5.23
CA MET A 1 -3.39 8.37 4.42
C MET A 1 -2.27 8.33 3.37
N PRO A 2 -1.02 7.97 3.75
CA PRO A 2 0.17 8.15 2.91
C PRO A 2 0.12 7.42 1.56
N THR A 3 -0.15 6.11 1.57
CA THR A 3 -0.20 5.28 0.35
C THR A 3 -1.24 5.77 -0.67
N LEU A 4 -2.41 6.26 -0.23
CA LEU A 4 -3.41 6.83 -1.15
C LEU A 4 -2.96 8.15 -1.78
N MET A 5 -2.03 8.85 -1.14
CA MET A 5 -1.47 10.13 -1.58
C MET A 5 -0.16 9.96 -2.36
N GLY A 6 0.34 8.73 -2.52
CA GLY A 6 1.63 8.47 -3.16
C GLY A 6 2.80 9.03 -2.35
N GLN A 7 2.72 8.93 -1.02
CA GLN A 7 3.77 9.39 -0.11
C GLN A 7 4.28 8.23 0.73
N ASP A 8 5.60 8.21 0.94
CA ASP A 8 6.25 7.28 1.85
C ASP A 8 5.83 7.54 3.30
N SER A 9 5.90 6.51 4.15
CA SER A 9 5.49 6.60 5.54
C SER A 9 6.35 7.55 6.38
N ASP A 10 7.58 7.85 5.96
CA ASP A 10 8.49 8.76 6.63
C ASP A 10 8.35 10.23 6.20
N ALA A 11 7.52 10.51 5.18
CA ALA A 11 7.25 11.87 4.76
C ALA A 11 6.67 12.69 5.93
N PRO A 12 7.07 13.97 6.13
CA PRO A 12 6.59 14.77 7.26
C PRO A 12 5.06 14.88 7.34
N THR A 13 4.37 14.83 6.20
CA THR A 13 2.91 14.86 6.08
C THR A 13 2.22 13.54 6.41
N SER A 14 2.97 12.43 6.46
CA SER A 14 2.47 11.08 6.75
C SER A 14 2.32 10.79 8.24
N ARG A 15 2.94 11.61 9.10
CA ARG A 15 2.99 11.39 10.55
C ARG A 15 1.58 11.33 11.16
N GLY A 16 1.29 10.23 11.85
CA GLY A 16 0.00 10.00 12.51
C GLY A 16 -1.04 9.32 11.61
N GLU A 17 -0.74 9.17 10.33
CA GLU A 17 -1.67 8.64 9.32
C GLU A 17 -1.24 7.28 8.75
N VAL A 18 0.02 6.87 9.00
CA VAL A 18 0.57 5.57 8.59
C VAL A 18 -0.24 4.45 9.22
N GLY A 19 -0.82 3.58 8.39
CA GLY A 19 -1.58 2.41 8.86
C GLY A 19 -2.94 2.74 9.50
N HIS A 20 -3.40 4.00 9.49
CA HIS A 20 -4.56 4.40 10.29
C HIS A 20 -5.90 3.85 9.75
N CYS A 21 -6.17 4.03 8.45
CA CYS A 21 -7.41 3.56 7.80
C CYS A 21 -7.15 2.63 6.61
N GLY A 22 -5.95 2.03 6.52
CA GLY A 22 -5.55 1.14 5.44
C GLY A 22 -4.13 0.64 5.65
N VAL A 23 -3.72 -0.35 4.86
CA VAL A 23 -2.36 -0.88 4.89
C VAL A 23 -1.39 0.18 4.34
N ALA A 24 -0.26 0.38 5.02
CA ALA A 24 0.83 1.21 4.51
C ALA A 24 1.69 0.37 3.56
N ILE A 25 1.82 0.84 2.32
CA ILE A 25 2.67 0.27 1.29
C ILE A 25 3.54 1.42 0.77
N ASP A 26 4.85 1.30 0.98
CA ASP A 26 5.85 2.29 0.54
C ASP A 26 6.76 1.69 -0.54
N SER A 27 6.90 0.36 -0.56
CA SER A 27 7.85 -0.36 -1.38
C SER A 27 7.29 -1.68 -1.92
N LEU A 28 8.00 -2.27 -2.88
CA LEU A 28 7.72 -3.62 -3.36
C LEU A 28 7.82 -4.67 -2.23
N ALA A 29 8.76 -4.51 -1.30
CA ALA A 29 8.93 -5.44 -0.19
C ALA A 29 7.69 -5.49 0.73
N ASP A 30 6.96 -4.39 0.86
CA ASP A 30 5.70 -4.34 1.60
C ASP A 30 4.60 -5.10 0.86
N MET A 31 4.56 -5.01 -0.47
CA MET A 31 3.63 -5.78 -1.30
C MET A 31 3.95 -7.28 -1.30
N GLU A 32 5.23 -7.64 -1.33
CA GLU A 32 5.67 -9.03 -1.19
C GLU A 32 5.26 -9.60 0.17
N THR A 33 5.41 -8.80 1.23
CA THR A 33 4.96 -9.17 2.58
C THR A 33 3.44 -9.29 2.66
N LEU A 34 2.70 -8.35 2.04
CA LEU A 34 1.24 -8.35 2.01
C LEU A 34 0.67 -9.62 1.37
N PHE A 35 1.34 -10.12 0.33
CA PHE A 35 0.90 -11.30 -0.43
C PHE A 35 1.67 -12.58 -0.10
N ASP A 36 2.49 -12.59 0.94
CA ASP A 36 3.23 -13.80 1.33
C ASP A 36 2.27 -14.95 1.63
N GLY A 37 2.52 -16.10 1.02
CA GLY A 37 1.67 -17.29 1.10
C GLY A 37 0.34 -17.23 0.34
N ILE A 38 0.05 -16.17 -0.44
CA ILE A 38 -1.18 -16.04 -1.22
C ILE A 38 -0.92 -16.43 -2.69
N PRO A 39 -1.60 -17.47 -3.24
CA PRO A 39 -1.40 -17.90 -4.62
C PRO A 39 -2.11 -16.95 -5.60
N LEU A 40 -1.46 -15.83 -5.93
CA LEU A 40 -2.04 -14.75 -6.77
C LEU A 40 -2.52 -15.20 -8.17
N GLY A 41 -2.00 -16.31 -8.69
CA GLY A 41 -2.46 -16.89 -9.95
C GLY A 41 -3.80 -17.64 -9.86
N GLU A 42 -4.28 -17.93 -8.65
CA GLU A 42 -5.49 -18.71 -8.38
C GLU A 42 -6.63 -17.88 -7.81
N ILE A 43 -6.36 -16.61 -7.48
CA ILE A 43 -7.34 -15.69 -6.89
C ILE A 43 -7.40 -14.37 -7.65
N THR A 44 -8.47 -13.63 -7.43
CA THR A 44 -8.58 -12.24 -7.89
C THR A 44 -8.36 -11.29 -6.73
N THR A 45 -7.60 -10.22 -6.98
CA THR A 45 -7.34 -9.16 -6.01
C THR A 45 -7.99 -7.87 -6.48
N SER A 46 -8.62 -7.14 -5.56
CA SER A 46 -9.13 -5.80 -5.79
C SER A 46 -8.41 -4.83 -4.87
N MET A 47 -7.92 -3.71 -5.41
CA MET A 47 -7.17 -2.71 -4.67
C MET A 47 -7.82 -1.34 -4.90
N THR A 48 -8.34 -0.73 -3.84
CA THR A 48 -8.93 0.61 -3.92
C THR A 48 -7.83 1.65 -3.86
N ILE A 49 -7.31 2.03 -5.03
CA ILE A 49 -6.25 3.02 -5.20
C ILE A 49 -6.61 3.96 -6.36
N ASN A 50 -6.25 5.24 -6.24
CA ASN A 50 -6.60 6.28 -7.21
C ASN A 50 -5.33 6.88 -7.83
N SER A 51 -4.92 8.07 -7.38
CA SER A 51 -3.84 8.85 -8.00
C SER A 51 -2.52 8.10 -8.22
N PRO A 52 -1.99 7.28 -7.26
CA PRO A 52 -0.74 6.56 -7.48
C PRO A 52 -0.93 5.16 -8.08
N ALA A 53 -2.10 4.82 -8.65
CA ALA A 53 -2.40 3.46 -9.09
C ALA A 53 -1.47 2.90 -10.19
N ALA A 54 -0.90 3.77 -11.02
CA ALA A 54 -0.13 3.37 -12.21
C ALA A 54 1.38 3.55 -12.06
N ILE A 55 1.83 4.03 -10.89
CA ILE A 55 3.21 4.40 -10.60
C ILE A 55 3.75 3.40 -9.59
#